data_AF-A0A2V9GVB5-F1
#
_entry.id   AF-A0A2V9GVB5-F1
#
_cell.length_a   1.000
_cell.length_b   1.000
_cell.length_c   1.000
_cell.angle_alpha   90.00
_cell.angle_beta   90.00
_cell.angle_gamma   90.00
#
_symmetry.space_group_name_H-M   'P 1'
#
loop_
_entity.id
_entity.type
_entity.pdbx_description
1 polymer ?
#
loop_
_entity_poly.entity_id
_entity_poly.type
_entity_poly.pdbx_seq_one_letter_code
_entity_poly.pdbx_strand_id
1 'polypeptide(L)' 'MNFPSGFVDRGADVPPGRPPGAAGAIQYVGAALKKVPDSRVGIEDLIAEDDKVVMRNHWADTDAAS' A
#
# COMPACT_ATOMS: atom_id res chain seq x y z
N MET A 1 -13.34 -9.61 -3.32
CA MET A 1 -11.93 -9.54 -2.86
C MET A 1 -11.09 -9.21 -4.08
N ASN A 2 -10.27 -8.17 -4.04
CA ASN A 2 -9.58 -7.62 -5.23
C ASN A 2 -8.19 -8.24 -5.50
N PHE A 3 -7.77 -9.21 -4.68
CA PHE A 3 -6.50 -9.91 -4.85
C PHE A 3 -6.73 -11.32 -5.40
N PRO A 4 -5.96 -11.76 -6.41
CA PRO A 4 -6.06 -13.11 -6.94
C PRO A 4 -5.54 -14.14 -5.94
N SER A 5 -5.94 -15.41 -6.13
CA SER A 5 -5.37 -16.54 -5.39
C SER A 5 -3.86 -16.59 -5.60
N GLY A 6 -3.10 -16.73 -4.51
CA GLY A 6 -1.63 -16.76 -4.56
C GLY A 6 -0.97 -15.38 -4.71
N PHE A 7 -1.70 -14.28 -4.54
CA PHE A 7 -1.09 -12.94 -4.46
C PHE A 7 -0.01 -12.90 -3.38
N VAL A 8 1.17 -12.41 -3.74
CA VAL A 8 2.31 -12.21 -2.84
C VAL A 8 2.63 -10.72 -2.80
N ASP A 9 2.51 -10.13 -1.61
CA ASP A 9 3.02 -8.78 -1.37
C ASP A 9 4.54 -8.84 -1.16
N ARG A 10 5.28 -7.99 -1.88
CA ARG A 10 6.74 -7.87 -1.81
C ARG A 10 7.19 -6.43 -1.47
N GLY A 11 6.27 -5.57 -1.02
CA GLY A 11 6.59 -4.20 -0.65
C GLY A 11 7.65 -4.12 0.45
N ALA A 12 8.57 -3.16 0.33
CA ALA A 12 9.64 -2.94 1.30
C ALA A 12 9.12 -2.50 2.68
N ASP A 13 7.91 -1.94 2.73
CA ASP A 13 7.33 -1.33 3.93
C ASP A 13 6.43 -2.29 4.73
N VAL A 14 6.33 -3.56 4.33
CA VAL A 14 5.61 -4.59 5.11
C VAL A 14 6.50 -5.02 6.29
N PRO A 15 6.09 -4.77 7.55
CA PRO A 15 6.90 -5.16 8.70
C PRO A 15 7.12 -6.68 8.76
N PRO A 16 8.24 -7.15 9.34
CA PRO A 16 8.49 -8.57 9.55
C PRO A 16 7.34 -9.24 10.34
N GLY A 17 7.03 -10.50 10.01
CA GLY A 17 6.05 -11.30 10.74
C GLY A 17 4.59 -11.16 10.29
N ARG A 18 4.30 -10.39 9.23
CA ARG A 18 2.96 -10.35 8.64
C ARG A 18 2.69 -11.55 7.71
N PRO A 19 1.42 -11.99 7.59
CA PRO A 19 1.05 -13.02 6.63
C PRO A 19 1.45 -12.58 5.20
N PRO A 20 2.05 -13.48 4.40
CA PRO A 20 2.35 -13.17 3.01
C PRO A 20 1.04 -12.94 2.25
N GLY A 21 1.03 -11.95 1.36
CA GLY A 21 -0.09 -11.69 0.47
C GLY A 21 -1.21 -10.82 1.06
N ALA A 22 -2.43 -11.04 0.58
CA ALA A 22 -3.51 -10.05 0.67
C ALA A 22 -3.90 -9.70 2.11
N ALA A 23 -3.91 -10.68 3.02
CA ALA A 23 -4.27 -10.46 4.41
C ALA A 23 -3.27 -9.51 5.11
N GLY A 24 -1.97 -9.70 4.88
CA GLY A 24 -0.93 -8.82 5.42
C GLY A 24 -1.02 -7.40 4.88
N ALA A 25 -1.20 -7.27 3.56
CA ALA A 25 -1.35 -5.99 2.87
C ALA A 25 -2.56 -5.19 3.37
N ILE A 26 -3.74 -5.83 3.48
CA ILE A 26 -4.97 -5.20 3.97
C ILE A 26 -4.80 -4.71 5.41
N GLN A 27 -4.20 -5.54 6.27
CA GLN A 27 -3.93 -5.15 7.66
C GLN A 27 -2.94 -3.98 7.74
N TYR A 28 -2.00 -3.86 6.80
CA TYR A 28 -0.94 -2.85 6.84
C TYR A 28 -1.50 -1.50 6.43
N VAL A 29 -2.06 -1.44 5.22
CA VAL A 29 -2.67 -0.22 4.69
C VAL A 29 -3.84 0.22 5.57
N GLY A 30 -4.67 -0.72 6.04
CA GLY A 30 -5.79 -0.41 6.92
C GLY A 30 -5.37 0.16 8.28
N ALA A 31 -4.22 -0.22 8.82
CA ALA A 31 -3.70 0.36 10.06
C ALA A 31 -3.12 1.76 9.82
N ALA A 32 -2.40 1.97 8.71
CA ALA A 32 -1.87 3.27 8.34
C ALA A 32 -3.00 4.30 8.15
N LEU A 33 -4.01 3.98 7.35
CA LEU A 33 -5.16 4.87 7.09
C LEU A 33 -5.98 5.19 8.35
N LYS A 34 -6.00 4.31 9.36
CA LYS A 34 -6.63 4.60 10.66
C LYS A 34 -5.81 5.57 11.51
N LYS A 35 -4.48 5.49 11.41
CA LYS A 35 -3.56 6.38 12.15
C LYS A 35 -3.57 7.80 11.56
N VAL A 36 -3.60 7.91 10.24
CA VAL A 36 -3.58 9.17 9.49
C VAL A 36 -4.84 9.27 8.62
N PRO A 37 -6.00 9.63 9.19
CA PRO A 37 -7.28 9.62 8.48
C PRO A 37 -7.38 10.69 7.38
N ASP A 38 -6.50 11.69 7.41
CA ASP A 38 -6.38 12.75 6.40
C ASP A 38 -5.43 12.37 5.25
N SER A 39 -4.86 11.16 5.28
CA SER A 39 -3.91 10.67 4.27
C SER A 39 -4.44 10.83 2.85
N ARG A 40 -3.63 11.44 1.98
CA ARG A 40 -3.92 11.60 0.55
C ARG A 40 -2.80 11.00 -0.28
N VAL A 41 -3.19 10.21 -1.28
CA VAL A 41 -2.28 9.65 -2.27
C VAL A 41 -2.54 10.30 -3.61
N GLY A 42 -1.56 11.04 -4.11
CA GLY A 42 -1.54 11.56 -5.48
C GLY A 42 -0.77 10.60 -6.38
N ILE A 43 -1.32 10.29 -7.56
CA ILE A 43 -0.61 9.55 -8.60
C ILE A 43 0.12 10.58 -9.47
N GLU A 44 1.44 10.48 -9.55
CA GLU A 44 2.27 11.40 -10.33
C GLU A 44 2.60 10.85 -11.71
N ASP A 45 2.79 9.54 -11.81
CA ASP A 45 3.11 8.87 -13.07
C ASP A 45 2.67 7.40 -13.00
N LEU A 46 2.37 6.83 -14.17
CA LEU A 46 1.96 5.45 -14.32
C LEU A 46 2.48 4.90 -15.64
N ILE A 47 3.27 3.84 -15.53
CA ILE A 47 3.79 3.09 -16.68
C ILE A 47 3.18 1.69 -16.62
N ALA A 48 2.54 1.28 -17.71
CA ALA A 48 2.01 -0.06 -17.89
C ALA A 48 2.77 -0.76 -19.02
N GLU A 49 3.22 -1.98 -18.77
CA GLU A 49 3.90 -2.84 -19.74
C GLU A 49 3.43 -4.28 -19.52
N ASP A 50 2.85 -4.90 -20.55
CA ASP A 50 2.28 -6.25 -20.54
C ASP A 50 1.37 -6.51 -19.32
N ASP A 51 1.85 -7.28 -18.35
CA ASP A 51 1.14 -7.72 -17.15
C ASP A 51 1.51 -6.91 -15.89
N LYS A 52 2.29 -5.84 -16.05
CA LYS A 52 2.82 -5.04 -14.93
C LYS A 52 2.44 -3.57 -15.06
N VAL A 53 2.25 -2.96 -13.90
CA VAL A 53 2.07 -1.53 -13.75
C VAL A 53 3.02 -1.04 -12.68
N VAL A 54 3.74 0.03 -12.97
CA VAL A 54 4.54 0.78 -12.00
C VAL A 54 3.91 2.15 -11.85
N MET A 55 3.78 2.60 -10.61
CA MET A 55 3.20 3.88 -10.26
C MET A 55 4.22 4.67 -9.43
N ARG A 56 4.43 5.93 -9.80
CA ARG A 56 5.01 6.90 -8.88
C ARG A 56 3.88 7.66 -8.21
N ASN A 57 3.88 7.68 -6.89
CA ASN A 57 2.88 8.37 -6.09
C ASN A 57 3.49 9.16 -4.95
N HIS A 58 2.78 10.21 -4.55
CA HIS A 58 3.12 11.05 -3.41
C HIS A 58 2.05 10.88 -2.33
N TRP A 59 2.48 10.63 -1.10
CA TRP A 59 1.62 10.54 0.08
C TRP A 59 1.77 11.79 0.93
N ALA A 60 0.64 12.37 1.35
CA ALA A 60 0.59 13.51 2.25
C ALA A 60 -0.29 13.18 3.45
N ASP A 61 0.31 13.18 4.63
CA ASP A 61 -0.31 12.81 5.90
C ASP A 61 0.05 13.84 6.98
N THR A 62 -0.80 14.03 7.98
CA THR A 62 -0.45 14.80 9.19
C THR A 62 -0.08 13.85 10.33
N ASP A 63 1.14 13.94 10.85
CA ASP A 63 1.49 13.20 12.08
C ASP A 63 0.84 13.89 13.29
N ALA A 64 -0.01 13.16 14.01
CA ALA A 64 -0.74 13.67 15.17
C ALA A 64 0.17 14.11 16.34
N ALA A 65 1.46 13.78 16.31
CA ALA A 65 2.45 14.24 17.28
C ALA A 65 3.10 15.59 16.95
N SER A 66 2.66 16.27 15.88
CA SER A 66 3.24 17.55 15.40
C SER A 66 2.69 18.79 16.11
#